data_AF-W1XTD6-F1
#
_entry.id   AF-W1XTD6-F1
#
_cell.length_a   1.000
_cell.length_b   1.000
_cell.length_c   1.000
_cell.angle_alpha   90.00
_cell.angle_beta   90.00
_cell.angle_gamma   90.00
#
_symmetry.space_group_name_H-M   'P 1'
#
loop_
_entity.id
_entity.type
_entity.pdbx_description
1 polymer ?
#
loop_
_entity_poly.entity_id
_entity_poly.type
_entity_poly.pdbx_seq_one_letter_code
_entity_poly.pdbx_strand_id
1 'polypeptide(L)' 'AGYTVDGAMAEEVIVDANYAVKVPENLDPAAASSITCAGVTTYKAVKVSGIEPGQWLGVFGVGGLGNLAL' A
#
# COMPACT_ATOMS: atom_id res chain seq x y z
N ALA A 1 10.00 6.42 4.55
CA ALA A 1 9.61 7.60 3.77
C ALA A 1 8.81 8.53 4.67
N GLY A 2 9.15 9.82 4.65
CA GLY A 2 8.50 10.90 5.39
C GLY A 2 8.81 12.19 4.64
N TYR A 3 7.79 12.77 4.00
CA TYR A 3 7.99 13.84 3.01
C TYR A 3 8.06 15.23 3.66
N THR A 4 7.07 15.54 4.50
CA THR A 4 6.99 16.81 5.26
C THR A 4 7.35 16.66 6.73
N VAL A 5 7.57 15.42 7.19
CA VAL A 5 8.00 15.04 8.54
C VAL A 5 8.92 13.82 8.40
N ASP A 6 9.76 13.55 9.39
CA ASP A 6 10.64 12.37 9.38
C ASP A 6 9.86 11.07 9.24
N GLY A 7 10.48 10.07 8.62
CA GLY A 7 9.83 8.78 8.35
C GLY A 7 10.73 7.59 8.67
N ALA A 8 10.18 6.39 8.47
CA ALA A 8 10.73 5.13 9.00
C ALA A 8 11.97 4.56 8.26
N MET A 9 12.75 5.37 7.54
CA MET A 9 14.06 4.93 7.04
C MET A 9 15.13 5.25 8.10
N ALA A 10 14.91 4.71 9.29
CA ALA A 10 15.66 4.92 10.52
C ALA A 10 15.35 3.75 11.47
N GLU A 11 16.13 3.59 12.55
CA GLU A 11 15.88 2.52 13.54
C GLU A 11 14.63 2.79 14.38
N GLU A 12 14.27 4.06 14.58
CA GLU A 12 13.08 4.50 15.32
C GLU A 12 12.37 5.64 14.58
N VAL A 13 11.07 5.80 14.81
CA VAL A 13 10.25 6.83 14.17
C VAL A 13 9.08 7.23 15.07
N ILE A 14 8.78 8.53 15.13
CA ILE A 14 7.59 9.05 15.82
C ILE A 14 6.39 8.94 14.87
N VAL A 15 5.25 8.46 15.39
CA VAL A 15 4.01 8.32 14.63
C VAL A 15 2.83 8.94 15.37
N ASP A 16 1.85 9.44 14.63
CA ASP A 16 0.53 9.72 15.21
C ASP A 16 -0.22 8.39 15.40
N ALA A 17 -0.50 8.05 16.66
CA ALA A 17 -1.16 6.79 17.02
C ALA A 17 -2.53 6.60 16.36
N ASN A 18 -3.23 7.68 16.00
CA ASN A 18 -4.52 7.60 15.29
C ASN A 18 -4.36 7.17 13.83
N TYR A 19 -3.17 7.34 13.24
CA TYR A 19 -2.86 7.00 11.84
C TYR A 19 -1.89 5.82 11.70
N ALA A 20 -1.38 5.30 12.82
CA ALA A 20 -0.56 4.08 12.88
C ALA A 20 -1.45 2.83 12.79
N VAL A 21 -1.89 2.49 11.57
CA VAL A 21 -2.73 1.32 11.31
C VAL A 21 -1.98 0.04 11.69
N LYS A 22 -2.63 -0.83 12.47
CA LYS A 22 -2.05 -2.11 12.91
C LYS A 22 -1.83 -3.05 11.73
N VAL A 23 -0.66 -3.69 11.72
CA VAL A 23 -0.37 -4.82 10.83
C VAL A 23 -1.07 -6.07 11.40
N PRO A 24 -1.80 -6.86 10.58
CA PRO A 24 -2.38 -8.13 11.02
C PRO A 24 -1.31 -9.13 11.50
N GLU A 25 -1.62 -9.93 12.53
CA GLU A 25 -0.66 -10.85 13.16
C GLU A 25 -0.11 -11.93 12.21
N ASN A 26 -0.90 -12.33 11.23
CA ASN A 26 -0.57 -13.39 10.27
C ASN A 26 -0.01 -12.86 8.93
N LEU A 27 0.34 -11.58 8.86
CA LEU A 27 0.93 -10.96 7.68
C LEU A 27 2.45 -10.79 7.89
N ASP A 28 3.24 -11.32 6.96
CA ASP A 28 4.68 -11.09 6.94
C ASP A 28 5.00 -9.58 6.94
N PRO A 29 5.76 -9.07 7.93
CA PRO A 29 6.10 -7.65 8.02
C PRO A 29 6.85 -7.12 6.79
N ALA A 30 7.68 -7.95 6.15
CA ALA A 30 8.40 -7.54 4.95
C ALA A 30 7.42 -7.29 3.79
N ALA A 31 6.45 -8.17 3.58
CA ALA A 31 5.36 -7.94 2.63
C ALA A 31 4.48 -6.75 3.02
N ALA A 32 4.15 -6.59 4.31
CA ALA A 32 3.33 -5.48 4.82
C ALA A 32 3.93 -4.11 4.49
N SER A 33 5.27 -3.98 4.52
CA SER A 33 5.96 -2.73 4.22
C SER A 33 5.54 -2.13 2.87
N SER A 34 5.44 -2.94 1.82
CA SER A 34 5.04 -2.51 0.47
C SER A 34 3.54 -2.23 0.38
N ILE A 35 2.72 -2.95 1.15
CA ILE A 35 1.26 -2.78 1.19
C ILE A 35 0.88 -1.38 1.70
N THR A 36 1.62 -0.82 2.66
CA THR A 36 1.31 0.50 3.25
C THR A 36 1.31 1.66 2.26
N CYS A 37 1.97 1.51 1.10
CA CYS A 37 2.01 2.52 0.05
C CYS A 37 1.50 1.94 -1.28
N ALA A 38 2.24 1.02 -1.88
CA ALA A 38 1.89 0.49 -3.20
C ALA A 38 0.59 -0.30 -3.16
N GLY A 39 0.43 -1.21 -2.18
CA GLY A 39 -0.76 -2.07 -2.08
C GLY A 39 -2.04 -1.30 -1.75
N VAL A 40 -2.02 -0.38 -0.78
CA VAL A 40 -3.23 0.41 -0.44
C VAL A 40 -3.63 1.33 -1.59
N THR A 41 -2.65 1.89 -2.30
CA THR A 41 -2.90 2.75 -3.46
C THR A 41 -3.54 1.95 -4.59
N THR A 42 -3.01 0.79 -4.93
CA THR A 42 -3.55 -0.06 -6.01
C THR A 42 -4.92 -0.62 -5.64
N TYR A 43 -5.08 -1.11 -4.42
CA TYR A 43 -6.37 -1.59 -3.91
C TYR A 43 -7.46 -0.52 -3.99
N LYS A 44 -7.15 0.71 -3.55
CA LYS A 44 -8.11 1.81 -3.65
C LYS A 44 -8.35 2.23 -5.11
N ALA A 45 -7.35 2.21 -5.97
CA ALA A 45 -7.50 2.50 -7.40
C ALA A 45 -8.47 1.50 -8.08
N VAL A 46 -8.33 0.20 -7.79
CA VAL A 46 -9.26 -0.83 -8.29
C VAL A 46 -10.68 -0.54 -7.81
N LYS A 47 -10.87 -0.24 -6.51
CA LYS A 47 -12.21 0.12 -5.98
C LYS A 47 -12.81 1.36 -6.62
N VAL A 48 -12.00 2.41 -6.83
CA VAL A 48 -12.46 3.67 -7.43
C VAL A 48 -12.73 3.53 -8.93
N SER A 49 -12.08 2.57 -9.61
CA SER A 49 -12.36 2.28 -11.02
C SER A 49 -13.81 1.83 -11.27
N GLY A 50 -14.50 1.34 -10.24
CA GLY A 50 -15.87 0.84 -10.35
C GLY A 50 -15.97 -0.49 -11.10
N ILE A 51 -14.85 -1.19 -11.30
CA ILE A 51 -14.85 -2.48 -11.98
C ILE A 51 -15.59 -3.54 -11.18
N GLU A 52 -16.35 -4.37 -11.88
CA GLU A 52 -17.10 -5.49 -11.34
C GLU A 52 -16.49 -6.84 -11.77
N PRO A 53 -16.73 -7.93 -11.00
CA PRO A 53 -16.28 -9.27 -11.38
C PRO A 53 -16.71 -9.64 -12.80
N GLY A 54 -15.75 -10.13 -13.61
CA GLY A 54 -15.98 -10.52 -15.00
C GLY A 54 -15.71 -9.41 -16.03
N GLN A 55 -15.43 -8.19 -15.60
CA GLN A 55 -14.99 -7.10 -16.47
C GLN A 55 -13.45 -7.09 -16.64
N TRP A 56 -12.97 -6.41 -17.67
CA TRP A 56 -11.55 -6.27 -17.97
C TRP A 56 -10.98 -4.97 -17.39
N LEU A 57 -9.86 -5.07 -16.66
CA LEU A 57 -9.07 -3.93 -16.17
C LEU A 57 -7.73 -3.87 -16.90
N GLY A 58 -7.36 -2.69 -17.41
CA GLY A 58 -6.01 -2.45 -17.94
C GLY A 58 -5.08 -1.89 -16.86
N VAL A 59 -3.94 -2.53 -16.63
CA VAL A 59 -2.87 -2.03 -15.76
C VAL A 59 -1.72 -1.52 -16.65
N PHE A 60 -1.51 -0.21 -16.69
CA PHE A 60 -0.44 0.41 -17.47
C PHE A 60 0.79 0.67 -16.61
N GLY A 61 1.81 -0.17 -16.81
CA GLY A 61 3.05 -0.20 -16.02
C GLY A 61 3.01 -1.31 -14.96
N VAL A 62 4.04 -2.17 -14.93
CA VAL A 62 4.09 -3.41 -14.12
C VAL A 62 5.28 -3.45 -13.14
N GLY A 63 5.78 -2.27 -12.74
CA GLY A 63 6.69 -2.13 -11.60
C GLY A 63 5.92 -2.09 -10.27
N GLY A 64 6.59 -1.75 -9.17
CA GLY A 64 6.06 -1.66 -7.79
C GLY A 64 4.54 -1.76 -7.62
N LEU A 65 3.79 -0.69 -7.94
CA LEU A 65 2.33 -0.66 -7.83
C LEU A 65 1.64 -1.63 -8.80
N GLY A 66 1.96 -1.56 -10.09
CA GLY A 66 1.31 -2.38 -11.11
C GLY A 66 1.46 -3.87 -10.86
N ASN A 67 2.61 -4.31 -10.32
CA ASN A 67 2.82 -5.70 -9.92
C ASN A 67 1.89 -6.15 -8.79
N LEU A 68 1.47 -5.24 -7.89
CA LEU A 68 0.50 -5.54 -6.82
C LEU A 68 -0.96 -5.34 -7.26
N ALA A 69 -1.20 -4.78 -8.44
CA ALA A 69 -2.55 -4.60 -8.99
C ALA A 69 -3.03 -5.83 -9.79
N LEU A 70 -2.13 -6.76 -10.08
CA LEU A 70 -2.37 -8.02 -10.78
C LEU A 70 -2.55 -9.17 -9.79
#